data_AF-A0A3D2AYT9-F1
#
_entry.id   AF-A0A3D2AYT9-F1
#
_cell.length_a   1.000
_cell.length_b   1.000
_cell.length_c   1.000
_cell.angle_alpha   90.00
_cell.angle_beta   90.00
_cell.angle_gamma   90.00
#
_symmetry.space_group_name_H-M   'P 1'
#
loop_
_entity.id
_entity.type
_entity.pdbx_description
1 polymer ?
#
loop_
_entity_poly.entity_id
_entity_poly.type
_entity_poly.pdbx_seq_one_letter_code
_entity_poly.pdbx_strand_id
1 'polypeptide(L)' 'MATFSDKIRIRLKAYDYRVLDQSTTEIVDTAKRTGAQLAGPIPLPTEKNKWTVLR' A
#
# COMPACT_ATOMS: atom_id res chain seq x y z
N MET A 1 -13.21 -20.18 21.42
CA MET A 1 -13.23 -18.71 21.56
C MET A 1 -12.74 -18.13 20.24
N ALA A 2 -13.64 -17.75 19.33
CA ALA A 2 -13.25 -17.21 18.03
C ALA A 2 -12.66 -15.81 18.25
N THR A 3 -11.34 -15.69 18.17
CA THR A 3 -10.65 -14.40 18.12
C THR A 3 -10.82 -13.86 16.70
N PHE A 4 -11.88 -13.08 16.49
CA PHE A 4 -12.02 -12.28 15.28
C PHE A 4 -10.88 -11.24 15.28
N SER A 5 -9.72 -11.65 14.79
CA SER A 5 -8.62 -10.75 14.51
C SER A 5 -9.03 -9.97 13.27
N ASP A 6 -9.54 -8.76 13.47
CA ASP A 6 -9.86 -7.80 12.41
C ASP A 6 -8.59 -7.44 11.61
N LYS A 7 -8.20 -8.34 10.69
CA LYS A 7 -7.06 -8.17 9.79
C LYS A 7 -7.50 -7.34 8.59
N ILE A 8 -7.26 -6.04 8.68
CA ILE A 8 -7.43 -5.12 7.56
C ILE A 8 -6.23 -5.26 6.61
N ARG A 9 -6.49 -5.55 5.33
CA ARG A 9 -5.46 -5.60 4.27
C ARG A 9 -5.64 -4.40 3.35
N ILE A 10 -4.64 -3.52 3.29
CA ILE A 10 -4.67 -2.30 2.47
C ILE A 10 -3.76 -2.53 1.25
N ARG A 11 -4.30 -2.36 0.04
CA ARG A 11 -3.54 -2.33 -1.22
C ARG A 11 -3.59 -0.92 -1.79
N LEU A 12 -2.45 -0.25 -1.85
CA LEU A 12 -2.32 1.06 -2.48
C LEU A 12 -1.89 0.86 -3.94
N LYS A 13 -2.56 1.56 -4.87
CA LYS A 13 -2.18 1.66 -6.29
C LYS A 13 -2.20 3.12 -6.69
N ALA A 14 -1.09 3.60 -7.24
CA ALA A 14 -1.00 4.95 -7.79
C ALA A 14 -0.12 4.93 -9.04
N TYR A 15 -0.33 5.90 -9.93
CA TYR A 15 0.51 6.10 -11.11
C TYR A 15 1.81 6.84 -10.77
N ASP A 16 1.76 7.77 -9.82
CA ASP A 16 2.92 8.52 -9.32
C ASP A 16 3.42 7.90 -8.01
N TYR A 17 4.73 7.59 -7.98
CA TYR A 17 5.40 7.03 -6.81
C TYR A 17 5.48 8.02 -5.65
N ARG A 18 5.53 9.33 -5.91
CA ARG A 18 5.68 10.37 -4.86
C ARG A 18 4.47 10.43 -3.95
N VAL A 19 3.29 10.46 -4.55
CA VAL A 19 2.01 10.49 -3.82
C VAL A 19 1.82 9.19 -3.06
N LEU A 20 2.17 8.06 -3.68
CA LEU A 20 2.10 6.74 -3.06
C LEU A 20 2.95 6.67 -1.78
N ASP A 21 4.19 7.15 -1.85
CA ASP A 21 5.15 7.10 -0.74
C ASP A 21 4.72 8.01 0.43
N GLN A 22 4.22 9.21 0.12
CA GLN A 22 3.65 10.12 1.12
C GLN A 22 2.46 9.48 1.85
N SER A 23 1.48 8.98 1.09
CA SER A 23 0.30 8.33 1.68
C SER A 23 0.68 7.08 2.48
N THR A 24 1.64 6.29 2.01
CA THR A 24 2.12 5.10 2.73
C THR A 24 2.74 5.50 4.07
N THR A 25 3.56 6.55 4.08
CA THR A 25 4.21 7.05 5.31
C THR A 25 3.19 7.56 6.32
N GLU A 26 2.22 8.38 5.88
CA GLU A 26 1.15 8.90 6.76
C GLU A 26 0.31 7.77 7.38
N ILE A 27 -0.01 6.74 6.60
CA ILE A 27 -0.76 5.56 7.09
C ILE A 27 0.09 4.77 8.09
N VAL A 28 1.37 4.55 7.80
CA VAL A 28 2.29 3.83 8.69
C VAL A 28 2.45 4.55 10.03
N ASP A 29 2.63 5.88 10.02
CA ASP A 29 2.76 6.68 11.24
C ASP A 29 1.47 6.68 12.06
N THR A 30 0.32 6.74 11.40
CA THR A 30 -0.99 6.70 12.05
C THR A 30 -1.25 5.34 12.68
N ALA A 31 -0.99 4.25 11.96
CA ALA A 31 -1.17 2.88 12.46
C ALA A 31 -0.17 2.52 13.57
N LYS A 32 1.05 3.07 13.52
CA LYS A 32 2.02 2.96 14.62
C LYS A 32 1.53 3.69 15.88
N ARG A 33 0.90 4.87 15.72
CA ARG A 33 0.33 5.64 16.83
C ARG A 33 -0.86 4.94 17.50
N THR A 34 -1.67 4.20 16.74
CA THR A 34 -2.80 3.42 17.28
C THR A 34 -2.40 2.06 17.85
N GLY A 35 -1.12 1.67 17.75
CA GLY A 35 -0.59 0.42 18.33
C GLY A 35 -0.96 -0.83 17.53
N ALA A 36 -1.34 -0.70 16.25
CA ALA A 36 -1.66 -1.84 15.40
C ALA A 36 -0.40 -2.59 14.94
N GLN A 37 -0.47 -3.92 14.84
CA GLN A 37 0.63 -4.72 14.28
C GLN A 37 0.73 -4.48 12.77
N LEU A 38 1.86 -3.92 12.34
CA LEU A 38 2.11 -3.50 10.97
C LEU A 38 3.11 -4.44 10.30
N ALA A 39 2.68 -5.12 9.24
CA ALA A 39 3.61 -5.62 8.24
C ALA A 39 3.97 -4.40 7.38
N GLY A 40 5.23 -3.93 7.46
CA GLY A 40 5.69 -2.72 6.79
C GLY A 40 5.38 -2.69 5.28
N PRO A 41 5.65 -1.57 4.59
CA PRO A 41 5.36 -1.45 3.16
C PRO A 41 6.08 -2.56 2.38
N ILE A 42 5.32 -3.52 1.84
CA ILE A 42 5.84 -4.59 0.98
C ILE A 42 5.74 -4.07 -0.45
N PRO A 43 6.85 -3.70 -1.10
CA PRO A 43 6.82 -3.24 -2.47
C PRO A 43 6.43 -4.41 -3.38
N LEU A 44 5.38 -4.22 -4.17
CA LEU A 44 5.00 -5.14 -5.23
C LEU A 44 5.66 -4.71 -6.54
N PRO A 45 5.93 -5.64 -7.47
CA PRO A 45 6.46 -5.30 -8.78
C PRO A 45 5.53 -4.34 -9.52
N THR A 46 6.09 -3.31 -10.16
CA THR A 46 5.35 -2.31 -10.93
C THR A 46 4.89 -2.88 -12.27
N GLU A 47 3.58 -2.90 -12.52
CA GLU A 47 3.01 -3.29 -13.81
C GLU A 47 3.27 -2.18 -14.85
N LYS A 48 4.03 -2.48 -15.90
CA LYS A 48 4.31 -1.55 -17.01
C LYS A 48 3.54 -1.98 -18.25
N ASN A 49 2.47 -1.27 -18.58
CA ASN A 49 1.74 -1.48 -19.83
C ASN A 49 2.34 -0.62 -20.94
N LYS A 50 2.88 -1.26 -21.98
CA LYS A 50 3.44 -0.60 -23.18
C LYS A 50 2.55 -0.91 -24.37
N TRP A 51 1.90 0.11 -24.92
CA TRP A 51 1.15 0.00 -26.18
C TRP A 51 1.98 0.56 -27.34
N THR A 52 2.02 -0.18 -28.44
CA THR A 52 2.66 0.27 -29.69
C THR A 52 1.55 0.57 -30.68
N VAL A 53 1.50 1.80 -31.19
CA VAL A 53 0.60 2.20 -32.27
C VAL A 53 1.38 2.31 -33.58
N LEU A 54 0.79 1.83 -34.68
CA LEU A 54 1.27 2.13 -36.02
C LEU A 54 0.88 3.59 -36.34
N ARG A 55 1.86 4.41 -36.72
CA ARG A 55 1.62 5.81 -37.11
C ARG A 55 0.95 5.90 -38.48
#